data_AF-A0A829X2Z2-F1
#
_entry.id   AF-A0A829X2Z2-F1
#
_cell.length_a   1.000
_cell.length_b   1.000
_cell.length_c   1.000
_cell.angle_alpha   90.00
_cell.angle_beta   90.00
_cell.angle_gamma   90.00
#
_symmetry.space_group_name_H-M   'P 1'
#
loop_
_entity.id
_entity.type
_entity.pdbx_description
1 polymer ?
#
loop_
_entity_poly.entity_id
_entity_poly.type
_entity_poly.pdbx_seq_one_letter_code
_entity_poly.pdbx_strand_id
1 'polypeptide(L)'
;MASRQRPGKHARAVMSDCRWQPLSLAARAVWLALTDLGDVKPTIRAPVRHGTTIEEIARCIAADVDAVRVAAAELVQCDVLEPVGSGFRLKAY
;
A
#
# COMPACT_ATOMS: atom_id res chain seq x y z
N MET A 1 -0.76 -0.35 -31.97
CA MET A 1 0.18 0.52 -31.23
C MET A 1 -0.44 0.85 -29.88
N ALA A 2 0.13 0.37 -28.77
CA ALA A 2 -0.39 0.69 -27.44
C ALA A 2 -0.22 2.20 -27.17
N SER A 3 -1.30 2.91 -26.86
CA SER A 3 -1.24 4.34 -26.56
C SER A 3 -0.30 4.55 -25.37
N ARG A 4 0.74 5.38 -25.54
CA ARG A 4 1.60 5.80 -24.42
C ARG A 4 0.71 6.51 -23.40
N GLN A 5 0.37 5.82 -22.32
CA GLN A 5 -0.33 6.46 -21.21
C GLN A 5 0.61 7.47 -20.57
N ARG A 6 0.06 8.62 -20.15
CA ARG A 6 0.84 9.59 -19.36
C ARG A 6 1.34 8.89 -18.09
N PRO A 7 2.63 9.01 -17.75
CA PRO A 7 3.14 8.57 -16.45
C PRO A 7 2.22 9.14 -15.35
N GLY A 8 1.72 8.28 -14.47
CA GLY A 8 0.83 8.68 -13.38
C GLY A 8 -0.66 8.84 -13.72
N LYS A 9 -1.15 8.47 -14.91
CA LYS A 9 -2.61 8.43 -15.18
C LYS A 9 -3.34 7.55 -14.16
N HIS A 10 -2.77 6.39 -13.83
CA HIS A 10 -3.30 5.49 -12.83
C HIS A 10 -3.21 6.09 -11.42
N ALA A 11 -2.04 6.62 -11.03
CA ALA A 11 -1.86 7.31 -9.75
C ALA A 11 -2.85 8.47 -9.55
N ARG A 12 -3.11 9.28 -10.59
CA ARG A 12 -4.08 10.37 -10.52
C ARG A 12 -5.51 9.86 -10.36
N ALA A 13 -5.89 8.82 -11.09
CA ALA A 13 -7.23 8.22 -10.98
C ALA A 13 -7.47 7.69 -9.55
N VAL A 14 -6.46 7.07 -8.94
CA VAL A 14 -6.55 6.60 -7.55
C VAL A 14 -6.53 7.76 -6.56
N MET A 15 -5.69 8.77 -6.75
CA MET A 15 -5.65 9.96 -5.87
C MET A 15 -6.92 10.83 -5.96
N SER A 16 -7.71 10.70 -7.02
CA SER A 16 -8.99 11.42 -7.20
C SER A 16 -10.19 10.70 -6.62
N ASP A 17 -10.05 9.46 -6.15
CA ASP A 17 -11.14 8.73 -5.50
C ASP A 17 -11.38 9.32 -4.09
N CYS A 18 -12.65 9.60 -3.77
CA CYS A 18 -13.05 10.29 -2.55
C CYS A 18 -12.69 9.51 -1.27
N ARG A 19 -12.52 8.19 -1.38
CA ARG A 19 -12.04 7.33 -0.28
C ARG A 19 -10.60 7.63 0.13
N TRP A 20 -9.84 8.36 -0.69
CA TRP A 20 -8.44 8.73 -0.46
C TRP A 20 -8.27 10.11 0.16
N GLN A 21 -9.33 10.94 0.18
CA GLN A 21 -9.33 12.23 0.87
C GLN A 21 -8.93 12.15 2.35
N PRO A 22 -9.37 11.15 3.15
CA PRO A 22 -9.01 11.08 4.57
C PRO A 22 -7.56 10.64 4.83
N LEU A 23 -6.88 10.05 3.85
CA LEU A 23 -5.51 9.57 4.03
C LEU A 23 -4.51 10.74 4.07
N SER A 24 -3.59 10.69 5.02
CA SER A 24 -2.42 11.55 5.10
C SER A 24 -1.52 11.37 3.87
N LEU A 25 -0.69 12.37 3.58
CA LEU A 25 0.29 12.27 2.49
C LEU A 25 1.23 11.08 2.68
N ALA A 26 1.59 10.77 3.93
CA ALA A 26 2.41 9.61 4.26
C ALA A 26 1.70 8.29 3.92
N ALA A 27 0.42 8.14 4.32
CA ALA A 27 -0.35 6.94 4.02
C ALA A 27 -0.54 6.72 2.51
N ARG A 28 -0.75 7.79 1.74
CA ARG A 28 -0.83 7.73 0.28
C ARG A 28 0.50 7.29 -0.35
N ALA A 29 1.63 7.82 0.13
CA ALA A 29 2.95 7.42 -0.35
C ALA A 29 3.26 5.96 -0.03
N VAL A 30 2.94 5.50 1.19
CA VAL A 30 3.10 4.10 1.61
C VAL A 30 2.24 3.19 0.75
N TRP A 31 0.99 3.55 0.48
CA TRP A 31 0.12 2.76 -0.40
C TRP A 31 0.71 2.62 -1.82
N LEU A 32 1.17 3.71 -2.44
CA LEU A 32 1.82 3.65 -3.77
C LEU A 32 3.01 2.69 -3.76
N ALA A 33 3.87 2.80 -2.75
CA ALA A 33 5.01 1.91 -2.62
C ALA A 33 4.59 0.45 -2.38
N LEU A 34 3.49 0.21 -1.64
CA LEU A 34 2.93 -1.12 -1.42
C LEU A 34 2.33 -1.73 -2.69
N THR A 35 1.70 -0.92 -3.56
CA THR A 35 1.18 -1.40 -4.84
C THR A 35 2.30 -1.88 -5.76
N ASP A 36 3.38 -1.11 -5.85
CA ASP A 36 4.60 -1.48 -6.59
C ASP A 36 5.28 -2.70 -5.95
N LEU A 37 5.35 -2.74 -4.61
CA LEU A 37 5.87 -3.90 -3.87
C LEU A 37 5.05 -5.16 -4.13
N GLY A 38 3.73 -5.05 -4.31
CA GLY A 38 2.86 -6.17 -4.62
C GLY A 38 3.14 -6.83 -5.96
N ASP A 39 3.71 -6.09 -6.92
CA ASP A 39 4.09 -6.62 -8.23
C ASP A 39 5.41 -7.41 -8.17
N VAL A 40 6.32 -7.07 -7.25
CA VAL A 40 7.62 -7.74 -7.07
C VAL A 40 7.65 -8.76 -5.92
N LYS A 41 6.73 -8.63 -4.95
CA LYS A 41 6.59 -9.49 -3.77
C LYS A 41 5.13 -9.93 -3.61
N PRO A 42 4.68 -10.95 -4.36
CA PRO A 42 3.27 -11.39 -4.36
C PRO A 42 2.74 -11.81 -2.99
N THR A 43 3.63 -12.19 -2.07
CA THR A 43 3.28 -12.59 -0.70
C THR A 43 2.62 -11.49 0.11
N ILE A 44 2.76 -10.22 -0.28
CA ILE A 44 2.04 -9.11 0.35
C ILE A 44 0.56 -9.09 -0.02
N ARG A 45 0.17 -9.61 -1.19
CA ARG A 45 -1.23 -9.73 -1.62
C ARG A 45 -1.83 -11.06 -1.17
N ALA A 46 -1.03 -12.13 -1.21
CA ALA A 46 -1.46 -13.49 -0.88
C ALA A 46 -0.51 -14.15 0.14
N PRO A 47 -0.55 -13.75 1.42
CA PRO A 47 0.24 -14.39 2.47
C PRO A 47 -0.24 -15.83 2.75
N VAL A 48 0.69 -16.74 3.03
CA VAL A 48 0.38 -18.17 3.28
C VAL A 48 -0.01 -18.43 4.74
N ARG A 49 0.69 -17.82 5.71
CA ARG A 49 0.45 -18.00 7.15
C ARG A 49 0.39 -16.70 7.94
N HIS A 50 1.27 -15.76 7.61
CA HIS A 50 1.35 -14.45 8.25
C HIS A 50 1.49 -13.37 7.18
N GLY A 51 0.87 -12.21 7.42
CA GLY A 51 1.04 -11.03 6.59
C GLY A 51 2.45 -10.44 6.70
N THR A 52 2.75 -9.46 5.85
CA THR A 52 4.02 -8.71 5.90
C THR A 52 3.99 -7.77 7.11
N THR A 53 5.00 -7.80 7.97
CA THR A 53 5.02 -6.95 9.19
C THR A 53 5.34 -5.50 8.83
N ILE A 54 5.09 -4.58 9.78
CA ILE A 54 5.43 -3.15 9.60
C ILE A 54 6.93 -2.97 9.34
N GLU A 55 7.77 -3.71 10.06
CA GLU A 55 9.23 -3.65 9.94
C GLU A 55 9.70 -4.16 8.57
N GLU A 56 9.05 -5.19 8.03
CA GLU A 56 9.31 -5.66 6.68
C GLU A 56 8.86 -4.67 5.61
N ILE A 57 7.66 -4.09 5.76
CA ILE A 57 7.14 -3.06 4.85
C ILE A 57 8.11 -1.88 4.83
N ALA A 58 8.46 -1.34 6.01
CA ALA A 58 9.37 -0.21 6.16
C ALA A 58 10.73 -0.49 5.50
N ARG A 59 11.28 -1.69 5.67
CA ARG A 59 12.51 -2.11 5.02
C ARG A 59 12.38 -2.20 3.49
N CYS A 60 11.29 -2.78 3.00
CA CYS A 60 11.07 -2.95 1.55
C CYS A 60 10.88 -1.61 0.82
N ILE A 61 10.26 -0.62 1.47
CA ILE A 61 10.02 0.71 0.87
C ILE A 61 11.03 1.76 1.33
N ALA A 62 12.05 1.37 2.11
CA ALA A 62 13.08 2.23 2.69
C ALA A 62 12.51 3.45 3.44
N ALA A 63 11.49 3.22 4.27
CA ALA A 63 10.83 4.25 5.06
C ALA A 63 11.03 4.06 6.57
N ASP A 64 10.74 5.12 7.32
CA ASP A 64 10.70 5.09 8.78
C ASP A 64 9.58 4.16 9.29
N VAL A 65 9.88 3.37 10.33
CA VAL A 65 8.96 2.35 10.87
C VAL A 65 7.72 2.98 11.49
N ASP A 66 7.86 4.11 12.19
CA ASP A 66 6.74 4.77 12.85
C ASP A 66 5.84 5.48 11.83
N ALA A 67 6.42 6.08 10.79
CA ALA A 67 5.66 6.60 9.65
C ALA A 67 4.84 5.49 8.96
N VAL A 68 5.42 4.30 8.74
CA VAL A 68 4.71 3.15 8.16
C VAL A 68 3.63 2.63 9.12
N ARG A 69 3.88 2.62 10.43
CA ARG A 69 2.89 2.19 11.44
C ARG A 69 1.64 3.06 11.41
N VAL A 70 1.82 4.39 11.39
CA VAL A 70 0.70 5.34 11.32
C VAL A 70 -0.04 5.19 9.99
N ALA A 71 0.70 5.14 8.88
CA ALA A 71 0.13 4.92 7.55
C ALA A 71 -0.69 3.62 7.47
N ALA A 72 -0.17 2.52 8.03
CA ALA A 72 -0.85 1.23 8.00
C ALA A 72 -2.19 1.28 8.73
N ALA A 73 -2.30 2.00 9.86
CA ALA A 73 -3.56 2.17 10.57
C ALA A 73 -4.61 2.89 9.71
N GLU A 74 -4.21 3.97 9.02
CA GLU A 74 -5.10 4.69 8.09
C GLU A 74 -5.52 3.82 6.89
N LEU A 75 -4.59 3.04 6.33
CA LEU A 75 -4.86 2.15 5.22
C LEU A 75 -5.77 0.98 5.61
N VAL A 76 -5.72 0.51 6.86
CA VAL A 76 -6.69 -0.46 7.37
C VAL A 76 -8.08 0.17 7.50
N GLN A 77 -8.18 1.41 8.01
CA GLN A 77 -9.46 2.12 8.11
C GLN A 77 -10.14 2.33 6.75
N CYS A 78 -9.35 2.49 5.69
CA CYS A 78 -9.84 2.66 4.31
C CYS A 78 -10.00 1.33 3.56
N ASP A 79 -9.88 0.19 4.26
CA ASP A 79 -9.99 -1.17 3.70
C ASP A 79 -8.98 -1.46 2.57
N VAL A 80 -7.79 -0.84 2.62
CA VAL A 80 -6.69 -1.05 1.68
C VAL A 80 -5.73 -2.12 2.19
N LEU A 81 -5.42 -2.09 3.49
CA LEU A 81 -4.68 -3.14 4.17
C LEU A 81 -5.62 -3.97 5.03
N GLU A 82 -5.31 -5.24 5.17
CA GLU A 82 -6.02 -6.15 6.06
C GLU A 82 -5.03 -6.86 7.00
N PRO A 83 -5.28 -6.87 8.32
CA PRO A 83 -4.47 -7.62 9.26
C PRO A 83 -4.54 -9.14 9.00
N VAL A 84 -3.39 -9.80 8.95
CA VAL A 84 -3.26 -11.26 8.82
C VAL A 84 -2.21 -11.77 9.80
N GLY A 85 -2.68 -12.36 10.91
CA GLY A 85 -1.80 -12.78 12.01
C GLY A 85 -1.08 -11.57 12.62
N SER A 86 0.26 -11.59 12.59
CA SER A 86 1.11 -10.51 13.10
C SER A 86 1.46 -9.42 12.08
N GLY A 87 0.95 -9.50 10.86
CA GLY A 87 1.27 -8.56 9.78
C GLY A 87 0.05 -8.13 8.98
N PHE A 88 0.30 -7.63 7.78
CA PHE A 88 -0.72 -7.07 6.89
C PHE A 88 -0.66 -7.69 5.50
N ARG A 89 -1.83 -7.76 4.84
CA ARG A 89 -1.94 -8.00 3.41
C ARG A 89 -2.51 -6.78 2.70
N LEU A 90 -2.05 -6.54 1.47
CA LEU A 90 -2.64 -5.57 0.56
C LEU A 90 -3.90 -6.17 -0.07
N LYS A 91 -5.06 -5.56 0.18
CA LYS A 91 -6.29 -5.92 -0.52
C LYS A 91 -6.16 -5.50 -1.99
N ALA A 92 -6.50 -6.41 -2.89
CA ALA A 92 -6.48 -6.12 -4.32
C ALA A 92 -7.45 -4.97 -4.63
N TYR A 93 -6.92 -3.94 -5.28
CA TYR A 93 -7.67 -2.83 -5.89
C TYR A 93 -7.40 -2.81 -7.39
#